data_AF-A0A161PSV9-F1
#
_entry.id   AF-A0A161PSV9-F1
#
_cell.length_a   1.000
_cell.length_b   1.000
_cell.length_c   1.000
_cell.angle_alpha   90.00
_cell.angle_beta   90.00
_cell.angle_gamma   90.00
#
_symmetry.space_group_name_H-M   'P 1'
#
loop_
_entity.id
_entity.type
_entity.pdbx_description
1 polymer ?
#
loop_
_entity_poly.entity_id
_entity_poly.type
_entity_poly.pdbx_seq_one_letter_code
_entity_poly.pdbx_strand_id
1 'polypeptide(L)'
;MKYVILVSLFCLAGAVQAGVCKDSDGGVQPSTAGKVIYSLGDENCLGDSCYTQMIKEHDRCLDAQKVLEFSCQNGQPLEKEINCAGDHVCQSGACVKK
;
A
#
# COMPACT_ATOMS: atom_id res chain seq x y z
N MET A 1 -5.46 59.51 0.18
CA MET A 1 -6.09 58.23 -0.15
C MET A 1 -5.08 57.13 0.19
N LYS A 2 -5.26 56.43 1.31
CA LYS A 2 -4.32 55.39 1.79
C LYS A 2 -4.81 54.04 1.29
N TYR A 3 -3.98 53.35 0.49
CA TYR A 3 -4.26 52.01 -0.01
C TYR A 3 -4.10 51.00 1.13
N VAL A 4 -5.19 50.33 1.49
CA VAL A 4 -5.19 49.18 2.39
C VAL A 4 -4.79 47.97 1.55
N ILE A 5 -3.56 47.49 1.74
CA ILE A 5 -3.09 46.23 1.15
C ILE A 5 -3.74 45.10 1.94
N LEU A 6 -4.77 44.50 1.35
CA LEU A 6 -5.44 43.32 1.88
C LEU A 6 -4.52 42.12 1.59
N VAL A 7 -3.63 41.80 2.53
CA VAL A 7 -2.82 40.57 2.47
C VAL A 7 -3.77 39.41 2.75
N SER A 8 -4.36 38.84 1.70
CA SER A 8 -5.13 37.61 1.77
C SER A 8 -4.17 36.47 2.13
N LEU A 9 -4.18 36.11 3.41
CA LEU A 9 -3.48 34.97 3.96
C LEU A 9 -4.15 33.69 3.42
N PHE A 10 -3.69 33.22 2.27
CA PHE A 10 -4.04 31.87 1.80
C PHE A 10 -3.34 30.89 2.74
N CYS A 11 -4.11 30.36 3.68
CA CYS A 11 -3.70 29.20 4.47
C CYS A 11 -3.59 28.02 3.50
N LEU A 12 -2.36 27.71 3.07
CA LEU A 12 -2.08 26.51 2.29
C LEU A 12 -2.38 25.32 3.20
N ALA A 13 -3.55 24.72 3.02
CA ALA A 13 -3.80 23.38 3.53
C ALA A 13 -2.69 22.48 2.95
N GLY A 14 -1.80 22.00 3.82
CA GLY A 14 -0.70 21.14 3.42
C GLY A 14 -1.26 19.96 2.64
N ALA A 15 -0.83 19.80 1.39
CA ALA A 15 -1.08 18.59 0.64
C ALA A 15 -0.40 17.45 1.43
N VAL A 16 -1.19 16.59 2.06
CA VAL A 16 -0.67 15.32 2.59
C VAL A 16 -0.15 14.58 1.37
N GLN A 17 1.17 14.41 1.31
CA GLN A 17 1.85 13.65 0.26
C GLN A 17 1.25 12.24 0.28
N ALA A 18 0.40 11.92 -0.69
CA ALA A 18 -0.19 10.59 -0.79
C ALA A 18 0.97 9.59 -0.97
N GLY A 19 1.03 8.60 -0.08
CA GLY A 19 1.97 7.49 -0.21
C GLY A 19 1.88 6.82 -1.58
N VAL A 20 2.97 6.15 -1.98
CA VAL A 20 2.98 5.34 -3.21
C VAL A 20 2.58 3.92 -2.81
N CYS A 21 1.67 3.28 -3.53
CA CYS A 21 1.39 1.86 -3.38
C CYS A 21 1.25 1.22 -4.76
N LYS A 22 2.01 0.15 -4.99
CA LYS A 22 1.93 -0.64 -6.21
C LYS A 22 1.77 -2.11 -5.88
N ASP A 23 0.72 -2.69 -6.43
CA ASP A 23 0.37 -4.10 -6.37
C ASP A 23 0.76 -4.78 -7.68
N SER A 24 1.33 -5.98 -7.60
CA SER A 24 1.77 -6.73 -8.78
C SER A 24 0.72 -7.59 -9.44
N ASP A 25 -0.33 -8.01 -8.73
CA ASP A 25 -1.41 -8.81 -9.31
C ASP A 25 -2.65 -7.97 -9.63
N GLY A 26 -2.80 -6.81 -8.97
CA GLY A 26 -3.82 -5.82 -9.31
C GLY A 26 -5.09 -5.94 -8.48
N GLY A 27 -4.97 -6.23 -7.20
CA GLY A 27 -6.02 -6.07 -6.21
C GLY A 27 -6.01 -7.21 -5.21
N VAL A 28 -7.21 -7.67 -4.85
CA VAL A 28 -7.37 -8.83 -3.99
C VAL A 28 -7.58 -10.04 -4.89
N GLN A 29 -6.50 -10.75 -5.24
CA GLN A 29 -6.45 -11.88 -6.16
C GLN A 29 -5.84 -13.13 -5.50
N PRO A 30 -6.59 -13.84 -4.64
CA PRO A 30 -6.07 -14.98 -3.87
C PRO A 30 -5.57 -16.16 -4.73
N SER A 31 -5.87 -16.20 -6.03
CA SER A 31 -5.40 -17.24 -6.97
C SER A 31 -4.06 -16.93 -7.64
N THR A 32 -3.51 -15.72 -7.42
CA THR A 32 -2.28 -15.24 -8.05
C THR A 32 -1.33 -14.81 -6.95
N ALA A 33 -0.13 -15.38 -6.89
CA ALA A 33 0.85 -14.94 -5.89
C ALA A 33 1.41 -13.56 -6.28
N GLY A 34 1.23 -12.58 -5.41
CA GLY A 34 1.60 -11.20 -5.61
C GLY A 34 2.60 -10.65 -4.61
N LYS A 35 2.74 -9.33 -4.71
CA LYS A 35 3.56 -8.49 -3.85
C LYS A 35 3.04 -7.06 -3.91
N VAL A 36 3.15 -6.37 -2.79
CA VAL A 36 2.92 -4.93 -2.70
C VAL A 36 4.24 -4.23 -2.39
N ILE A 37 4.53 -3.18 -3.15
CA ILE A 37 5.62 -2.25 -2.87
C ILE A 37 4.99 -0.91 -2.56
N TYR A 38 5.22 -0.37 -1.37
CA TYR A 38 4.60 0.87 -0.94
C TYR A 38 5.51 1.77 -0.10
N SER A 39 5.11 3.03 0.04
CA SER A 39 5.63 3.99 1.00
C SER A 39 4.47 4.72 1.63
N LEU A 40 4.56 4.99 2.93
CA LEU A 40 3.54 5.73 3.68
C LEU A 40 3.64 7.25 3.49
N GLY A 41 4.61 7.72 2.70
CA GLY A 41 4.83 9.16 2.48
C GLY A 41 5.69 9.82 3.55
N ASP A 42 6.16 9.06 4.53
CA ASP A 42 7.09 9.54 5.56
C ASP A 42 8.46 9.80 4.93
N GLU A 43 8.84 11.07 4.88
CA GLU A 43 10.17 11.50 4.46
C GLU A 43 11.15 11.32 5.63
N ASN A 44 12.14 10.45 5.44
CA ASN A 44 13.20 10.24 6.43
C ASN A 44 14.41 11.06 6.02
N CYS A 45 14.81 12.01 6.85
CA CYS A 45 15.96 12.88 6.59
C CYS A 45 17.15 12.50 7.47
N LEU A 46 18.33 12.38 6.85
CA LEU A 46 19.62 12.20 7.50
C LEU A 46 20.53 13.36 7.11
N GLY A 47 20.62 14.37 7.99
CA GLY A 47 21.28 15.64 7.69
C GLY A 47 20.52 16.40 6.60
N ASP A 48 21.22 16.81 5.55
CA ASP A 48 20.65 17.57 4.42
C ASP A 48 20.05 16.67 3.33
N SER A 49 20.09 15.34 3.50
CA SER A 49 19.54 14.38 2.54
C SER A 49 18.26 13.75 3.07
N CYS A 50 17.21 13.79 2.27
CA CYS A 50 15.95 13.14 2.57
C CYS A 50 15.67 12.00 1.58
N TYR A 51 15.08 10.93 2.08
CA TYR A 51 14.71 9.77 1.28
C TYR A 51 13.36 9.21 1.72
N THR A 52 12.69 8.57 0.76
CA THR A 52 11.44 7.86 0.99
C THR A 52 11.75 6.39 1.26
N GLN A 53 11.28 5.86 2.40
CA GLN A 53 11.39 4.44 2.66
C GLN A 53 10.34 3.67 1.84
N MET A 54 10.79 2.63 1.16
CA MET A 54 9.94 1.68 0.45
C MET A 54 9.87 0.38 1.24
N ILE A 55 8.66 -0.10 1.49
CA ILE A 55 8.36 -1.39 2.12
C ILE A 55 7.89 -2.35 1.02
N LYS A 56 8.23 -3.62 1.18
CA LYS A 56 7.85 -4.69 0.26
C LYS A 56 7.24 -5.84 1.04
N GLU A 57 5.98 -6.13 0.75
CA GLU A 57 5.24 -7.26 1.30
C GLU A 57 4.92 -8.27 0.20
N HIS A 58 4.80 -9.53 0.59
CA HIS A 58 4.50 -10.66 -0.29
C HIS A 58 3.31 -11.43 0.26
N ASP A 59 2.44 -11.90 -0.63
CA ASP A 59 1.37 -12.80 -0.25
C ASP A 59 1.98 -14.09 0.30
N ARG A 60 1.36 -14.60 1.35
CA ARG A 60 1.90 -15.77 2.07
C ARG A 60 0.79 -16.63 2.61
N CYS A 61 1.05 -17.93 2.64
CA CYS A 61 0.16 -18.87 3.29
C CYS A 61 0.33 -18.78 4.80
N LEU A 62 -0.77 -18.50 5.50
CA LEU A 62 -0.83 -18.58 6.96
C LEU A 62 -0.99 -20.04 7.41
N ASP A 63 -1.74 -20.82 6.63
CA ASP A 63 -1.88 -22.26 6.75
C ASP A 63 -2.24 -22.88 5.39
N ALA A 64 -2.58 -24.17 5.36
CA ALA A 64 -2.90 -24.90 4.12
C ALA A 64 -4.20 -24.44 3.42
N GLN A 65 -5.05 -23.65 4.08
CA GLN A 65 -6.33 -23.19 3.56
C GLN A 65 -6.47 -21.67 3.58
N LYS A 66 -5.49 -20.93 4.10
CA LYS A 66 -5.57 -19.49 4.25
C LYS A 66 -4.36 -18.78 3.66
N VAL A 67 -4.62 -17.81 2.78
CA VAL A 67 -3.66 -16.85 2.27
C VAL A 67 -3.82 -15.51 2.98
N LEU A 68 -2.72 -14.88 3.36
CA LEU A 68 -2.66 -13.46 3.68
C LEU A 68 -2.28 -12.72 2.40
N GLU A 69 -3.25 -11.97 1.88
CA GLU A 69 -3.17 -11.18 0.67
C GLU A 69 -2.76 -9.73 1.00
N PHE A 70 -1.82 -9.18 0.25
CA PHE A 70 -1.50 -7.76 0.23
C PHE A 70 -2.00 -7.13 -1.07
N SER A 71 -2.68 -5.99 -0.94
CA SER A 71 -3.18 -5.24 -2.10
C SER A 71 -3.03 -3.74 -1.89
N CYS A 72 -3.26 -2.94 -2.93
CA CYS A 72 -3.34 -1.48 -2.82
C CYS A 72 -4.78 -0.98 -2.94
N GLN A 73 -5.23 -0.18 -1.97
CA GLN A 73 -6.52 0.52 -2.03
C GLN A 73 -6.31 2.01 -1.77
N ASN A 74 -6.74 2.88 -2.71
CA ASN A 74 -6.60 4.34 -2.61
C ASN A 74 -5.16 4.81 -2.33
N GLY A 75 -4.17 4.12 -2.90
CA GLY A 75 -2.74 4.45 -2.70
C GLY A 75 -2.15 3.99 -1.37
N GLN A 76 -2.90 3.24 -0.57
CA GLN A 76 -2.44 2.67 0.70
C GLN A 76 -2.38 1.15 0.63
N PRO A 77 -1.41 0.51 1.30
CA PRO A 77 -1.38 -0.94 1.43
C PRO A 77 -2.56 -1.42 2.27
N LEU A 78 -3.11 -2.57 1.90
CA LEU A 78 -4.15 -3.27 2.65
C LEU A 78 -3.76 -4.74 2.74
N GLU A 79 -3.92 -5.33 3.92
CA GLU A 79 -3.79 -6.77 4.12
C GLU A 79 -5.16 -7.42 4.35
N LYS A 80 -5.34 -8.65 3.86
CA LYS A 80 -6.58 -9.40 4.02
C LYS A 80 -6.33 -10.89 4.11
N GLU A 81 -6.89 -11.53 5.12
CA GLU A 81 -6.94 -12.99 5.20
C GLU A 81 -8.06 -13.55 4.31
N ILE A 82 -7.74 -14.53 3.48
CA ILE A 82 -8.67 -15.16 2.56
C ILE A 82 -8.56 -16.67 2.69
N ASN A 83 -9.72 -17.32 2.87
CA ASN A 83 -9.80 -18.77 2.81
C ASN A 83 -9.85 -19.23 1.36
N CYS A 84 -8.99 -20.18 1.00
CA CYS A 84 -9.07 -20.87 -0.28
C CYS A 84 -10.37 -21.66 -0.39
N ALA A 85 -10.86 -21.83 -1.62
CA ALA A 85 -11.99 -22.70 -1.89
C ALA A 85 -11.68 -24.15 -1.45
N GLY A 86 -12.70 -24.94 -1.13
CA GLY A 86 -12.51 -26.26 -0.52
C GLY A 86 -11.69 -27.26 -1.36
N ASP A 87 -11.66 -27.10 -2.68
CA ASP A 87 -10.84 -27.88 -3.62
C ASP A 87 -9.46 -27.26 -3.91
N HIS A 88 -9.11 -26.18 -3.24
CA HIS A 88 -7.83 -25.48 -3.33
C HIS A 88 -7.01 -25.64 -2.03
N VAL A 89 -5.70 -25.45 -2.14
CA VAL A 89 -4.73 -25.40 -1.05
C VAL A 89 -3.92 -24.12 -1.21
N CYS A 90 -3.59 -23.46 -0.10
CA CYS A 90 -2.64 -22.35 -0.19
C CYS A 90 -1.24 -22.93 -0.42
N GLN A 91 -0.62 -22.52 -1.51
CA GLN A 91 0.76 -22.86 -1.85
C GLN A 91 1.47 -21.63 -2.40
N SER A 92 2.65 -21.31 -1.87
CA SER A 92 3.51 -20.22 -2.37
C SER A 92 2.82 -18.85 -2.44
N GLY A 93 1.92 -18.55 -1.51
CA GLY A 93 1.19 -17.27 -1.47
C GLY A 93 -0.02 -17.20 -2.39
N ALA A 94 -0.50 -18.33 -2.93
CA ALA A 94 -1.72 -18.38 -3.74
C ALA A 94 -2.56 -19.61 -3.43
N CYS A 95 -3.87 -19.49 -3.60
CA CYS A 95 -4.82 -20.60 -3.62
C CYS A 95 -4.73 -21.32 -4.97
N VAL A 96 -4.15 -22.53 -4.94
CA VAL A 96 -4.01 -23.39 -6.11
C VAL A 96 -4.89 -24.63 -5.95
N LYS A 97 -5.38 -25.18 -7.05
CA LYS A 97 -6.18 -26.41 -7.01
C LYS A 97 -5.34 -27.58 -6.49
N LYS A 98 -5.91 -28.42 -5.63
CA LYS A 98 -5.29 -29.64 -5.09
C LYS A 98 -4.94 -30.64 -6.20
#